data_AF-A0A0N0GI52-F1
#
_entry.id   AF-A0A0N0GI52-F1
#
_cell.length_a   1.000
_cell.length_b   1.000
_cell.length_c   1.000
_cell.angle_alpha   90.00
_cell.angle_beta   90.00
_cell.angle_gamma   90.00
#
_symmetry.space_group_name_H-M   'P 1'
#
loop_
_entity.id
_entity.type
_entity.pdbx_description
1 polymer ?
#
loop_
_entity_poly.entity_id
_entity_poly.type
_entity_poly.pdbx_seq_one_letter_code
_entity_poly.pdbx_strand_id
1 'polypeptide(L)'
;MPFAASADDPEPHGVDLFNRAIAGEFGEILEPTEDMVMAHVMIMRGGYSAGATEKINALANELDTLQDAVALGLATESQREALPALKAELDAYRLYRVQLAQLDAQPGFPESFVWPVPPASPFVYVKPIEQPTPFTGVSADELPK
;
A
#
# COMPACT_ATOMS: atom_id res chain seq x y z
N MET A 1 13.66 2.83 -34.03
CA MET A 1 13.80 2.30 -32.65
C MET A 1 15.11 2.83 -32.11
N PRO A 2 15.18 3.31 -30.86
CA PRO A 2 16.45 3.58 -30.21
C PRO A 2 17.20 2.27 -29.92
N PHE A 3 18.51 2.30 -30.07
CA PHE A 3 19.44 1.24 -29.68
C PHE A 3 19.43 1.03 -28.15
N ALA A 4 19.52 -0.22 -27.68
CA ALA A 4 19.37 -0.57 -26.26
C ALA A 4 20.48 -1.46 -25.68
N ALA A 5 21.41 -1.97 -26.51
CA ALA A 5 22.50 -2.87 -26.09
C ALA A 5 21.98 -4.08 -25.28
N SER A 6 21.01 -4.80 -25.82
CA SER A 6 20.41 -5.99 -25.19
C SER A 6 20.65 -7.25 -26.00
N ALA A 7 20.38 -8.42 -25.40
CA ALA A 7 20.47 -9.72 -26.08
C ALA A 7 19.55 -9.83 -27.30
N ASP A 8 18.42 -9.12 -27.27
CA ASP A 8 17.39 -9.10 -28.31
C ASP A 8 17.39 -7.78 -29.12
N ASP A 9 18.51 -7.05 -29.12
CA ASP A 9 18.59 -5.77 -29.83
C ASP A 9 18.40 -5.99 -31.35
N PRO A 10 17.50 -5.23 -32.02
CA PRO A 10 17.29 -5.37 -33.46
C PRO A 10 18.53 -4.99 -34.28
N GLU A 11 19.44 -4.21 -33.70
CA GLU A 11 20.69 -3.82 -34.33
C GLU A 11 21.85 -4.75 -33.92
N PRO A 12 22.62 -5.30 -34.87
CA PRO A 12 23.72 -6.22 -34.56
C PRO A 12 24.76 -5.66 -33.57
N HIS A 13 24.98 -4.35 -33.59
CA HIS A 13 25.92 -3.69 -32.68
C HIS A 13 25.41 -3.59 -31.24
N GLY A 14 24.09 -3.68 -31.00
CA GLY A 14 23.51 -3.77 -29.65
C GLY A 14 23.76 -5.12 -29.00
N VAL A 15 23.56 -6.19 -29.77
CA VAL A 15 23.87 -7.55 -29.31
C VAL A 15 25.38 -7.72 -29.05
N ASP A 16 26.24 -7.16 -29.91
CA ASP A 16 27.70 -7.16 -29.71
C ASP A 16 28.10 -6.45 -28.41
N LEU A 17 27.60 -5.23 -28.18
CA LEU A 17 27.89 -4.47 -26.97
C LEU A 17 27.38 -5.16 -25.70
N PHE A 18 26.21 -5.80 -25.75
CA PHE A 18 25.70 -6.61 -24.65
C PHE A 18 26.63 -7.78 -24.33
N ASN A 19 27.03 -8.56 -25.33
CA ASN A 19 27.90 -9.72 -25.14
C ASN A 19 29.28 -9.33 -24.58
N ARG A 20 29.83 -8.21 -25.04
CA ARG A 20 31.10 -7.67 -24.54
C ARG A 20 30.99 -7.19 -23.09
N ALA A 21 29.86 -6.60 -22.72
CA ALA A 21 29.58 -6.24 -21.32
C ALA A 21 29.45 -7.47 -20.42
N ILE A 22 28.74 -8.51 -20.86
CA ILE A 22 28.65 -9.80 -20.13
C ILE A 22 30.02 -10.49 -20.03
N ALA A 23 30.86 -10.36 -21.06
CA ALA A 23 32.24 -10.86 -21.05
C ALA A 23 33.18 -10.04 -20.14
N GLY A 24 32.70 -8.96 -19.51
CA GLY A 24 33.49 -8.12 -18.62
C GLY A 24 34.52 -7.23 -19.33
N GLU A 25 34.38 -7.01 -20.65
CA GLU A 25 35.33 -6.18 -21.41
C GLU A 25 35.35 -4.70 -20.96
N PHE A 26 34.32 -4.25 -20.26
CA PHE A 26 34.20 -2.88 -19.76
C PHE A 26 34.57 -2.74 -18.27
N GLY A 27 35.20 -3.77 -17.68
CA GLY A 27 35.61 -3.79 -16.29
C GLY A 27 34.61 -4.49 -15.38
N GLU A 28 34.87 -4.42 -14.08
CA GLU A 28 34.03 -5.05 -13.06
C GLU A 28 32.69 -4.32 -12.94
N ILE A 29 31.60 -5.10 -12.87
CA ILE A 29 30.29 -4.57 -12.49
C ILE A 29 30.37 -4.28 -11.00
N LEU A 30 30.41 -3.00 -10.65
CA LEU A 30 30.42 -2.56 -9.26
C LEU A 30 29.02 -2.69 -8.66
N GLU A 31 28.98 -3.06 -7.38
CA GLU A 31 27.75 -2.98 -6.59
C GLU A 31 27.28 -1.51 -6.51
N PRO A 32 25.96 -1.26 -6.45
CA PRO A 32 25.41 0.08 -6.25
C PRO A 32 25.97 0.71 -4.97
N THR A 33 26.26 2.01 -5.01
CA THR A 33 26.61 2.75 -3.79
C THR A 33 25.39 2.91 -2.88
N GLU A 34 25.63 3.11 -1.59
CA GLU A 34 24.56 3.38 -0.62
C GLU A 34 23.68 4.57 -1.05
N ASP A 35 24.29 5.63 -1.59
CA ASP A 35 23.57 6.81 -2.12
C ASP A 35 22.65 6.44 -3.30
N MET A 36 23.09 5.55 -4.19
CA MET A 36 22.28 5.08 -5.32
C MET A 36 21.10 4.23 -4.82
N VAL A 37 21.33 3.36 -3.85
CA VAL A 37 20.28 2.55 -3.21
C VAL A 37 19.27 3.46 -2.52
N MET A 38 19.75 4.43 -1.73
CA MET A 38 18.93 5.42 -1.05
C MET A 38 18.06 6.20 -2.04
N ALA A 39 18.65 6.74 -3.12
CA ALA A 39 17.92 7.47 -4.14
C ALA A 39 16.83 6.60 -4.80
N HIS A 40 17.15 5.36 -5.14
CA HIS A 40 16.19 4.41 -5.72
C HIS A 40 15.01 4.14 -4.77
N VAL A 41 15.30 3.85 -3.51
CA VAL A 41 14.28 3.61 -2.47
C VAL A 41 13.38 4.83 -2.28
N MET A 42 13.95 6.05 -2.26
CA MET A 42 13.18 7.28 -2.11
C MET A 42 12.24 7.55 -3.29
N ILE A 43 12.68 7.25 -4.53
CA ILE A 43 11.84 7.35 -5.74
C ILE A 43 10.66 6.38 -5.63
N MET A 44 10.92 5.12 -5.29
CA MET A 44 9.90 4.08 -5.14
C MET A 44 8.88 4.45 -4.04
N ARG A 45 9.37 4.89 -2.87
CA ARG A 45 8.52 5.39 -1.78
C ARG A 45 7.63 6.54 -2.23
N GLY A 46 8.19 7.47 -3.02
CA GLY A 46 7.46 8.60 -3.59
C GLY A 46 6.30 8.14 -4.48
N GLY A 47 6.57 7.21 -5.41
CA GLY A 47 5.54 6.63 -6.28
C GLY A 47 4.43 5.93 -5.51
N TYR A 48 4.78 5.10 -4.52
CA TYR A 48 3.79 4.42 -3.68
C TYR A 48 2.95 5.39 -2.84
N SER A 49 3.58 6.44 -2.30
CA SER A 49 2.89 7.47 -1.50
C SER A 49 1.94 8.31 -2.35
N ALA A 50 2.32 8.60 -3.60
CA ALA A 50 1.46 9.28 -4.56
C ALA A 50 0.22 8.44 -4.88
N GLY A 51 0.39 7.16 -5.25
CA GLY A 51 -0.74 6.26 -5.50
C GLY A 51 -1.66 6.07 -4.29
N ALA A 52 -1.10 5.97 -3.08
CA ALA A 52 -1.90 5.92 -1.85
C ALA A 52 -2.68 7.22 -1.62
N THR A 53 -2.08 8.38 -1.92
CA THR A 53 -2.75 9.68 -1.77
C THR A 53 -3.89 9.85 -2.77
N GLU A 54 -3.72 9.41 -4.02
CA GLU A 54 -4.80 9.40 -5.01
C GLU A 54 -5.99 8.55 -4.53
N LYS A 55 -5.73 7.34 -4.03
CA LYS A 55 -6.76 6.47 -3.44
C LYS A 55 -7.46 7.10 -2.24
N ILE A 56 -6.69 7.69 -1.32
CA ILE A 56 -7.24 8.40 -0.15
C ILE A 56 -8.16 9.54 -0.58
N ASN A 57 -7.77 10.34 -1.56
CA ASN A 57 -8.58 11.46 -2.03
C ASN A 57 -9.87 10.97 -2.70
N ALA A 58 -9.80 9.92 -3.52
CA ALA A 58 -10.98 9.32 -4.14
C ALA A 58 -11.98 8.80 -3.10
N LEU A 59 -11.50 8.00 -2.14
CA LEU A 59 -12.33 7.42 -1.07
C LEU A 59 -12.90 8.50 -0.13
N ALA A 60 -12.12 9.54 0.17
CA ALA A 60 -12.59 10.65 0.99
C ALA A 60 -13.72 11.43 0.32
N ASN A 61 -13.60 11.71 -0.98
CA ASN A 61 -14.64 12.40 -1.74
C ASN A 61 -15.93 11.55 -1.85
N GLU A 62 -15.78 10.25 -2.07
CA GLU A 62 -16.92 9.31 -2.10
C GLU A 62 -17.61 9.25 -0.73
N LEU A 63 -16.83 9.16 0.35
CA LEU A 63 -17.35 9.12 1.72
C LEU A 63 -18.10 10.40 2.08
N ASP A 64 -17.55 11.55 1.73
CA ASP A 64 -18.16 12.87 1.97
C ASP A 64 -19.52 12.98 1.25
N THR A 65 -19.54 12.64 -0.04
CA THR A 65 -20.78 12.63 -0.85
C THR A 65 -21.85 11.70 -0.26
N LEU A 66 -21.44 10.52 0.22
CA LEU A 66 -22.33 9.53 0.80
C LEU A 66 -22.87 9.97 2.17
N GLN A 67 -22.03 10.62 2.98
CA GLN A 67 -22.43 11.20 4.26
C GLN A 67 -23.43 12.35 4.08
N ASP A 68 -23.21 13.21 3.09
CA ASP A 68 -24.17 14.26 2.72
C ASP A 68 -25.51 13.68 2.29
N ALA A 69 -25.50 12.63 1.45
CA ALA A 69 -26.73 11.94 1.06
C ALA A 69 -27.48 11.36 2.26
N VAL A 70 -26.77 10.84 3.27
CA VAL A 70 -27.38 10.38 4.52
C VAL A 70 -27.96 11.55 5.32
N ALA A 71 -27.22 12.65 5.46
CA ALA A 71 -27.65 13.83 6.20
C ALA A 71 -28.90 14.49 5.58
N LEU A 72 -29.00 14.47 4.25
CA LEU A 72 -30.14 14.99 3.49
C LEU A 72 -31.31 14.00 3.42
N GLY A 73 -31.17 12.78 3.96
CA GLY A 73 -32.20 11.73 3.87
C GLY A 73 -32.40 11.17 2.47
N LEU A 74 -31.41 11.34 1.58
CA LEU A 74 -31.42 10.89 0.18
C LEU A 74 -30.71 9.56 -0.04
N ALA A 75 -29.96 9.06 0.95
CA ALA A 75 -29.21 7.82 0.83
C ALA A 75 -30.10 6.57 0.78
N THR A 76 -29.79 5.65 -0.13
CA THR A 76 -30.38 4.31 -0.17
C THR A 76 -29.87 3.43 0.97
N GLU A 77 -30.54 2.31 1.24
CA GLU A 77 -30.06 1.36 2.26
C GLU A 77 -28.69 0.77 1.90
N SER A 78 -28.49 0.39 0.64
CA SER A 78 -27.20 -0.11 0.15
C SER A 78 -26.06 0.90 0.34
N GLN A 79 -26.37 2.19 0.16
CA GLN A 79 -25.44 3.29 0.39
C GLN A 79 -25.08 3.42 1.89
N ARG A 80 -26.05 3.26 2.79
CA ARG A 80 -25.79 3.26 4.24
C ARG A 80 -24.95 2.07 4.68
N GLU A 81 -25.22 0.89 4.12
CA GLU A 81 -24.48 -0.34 4.43
C GLU A 81 -23.03 -0.31 3.89
N ALA A 82 -22.75 0.47 2.84
CA ALA A 82 -21.42 0.62 2.26
C ALA A 82 -20.49 1.54 3.07
N LEU A 83 -21.04 2.47 3.86
CA LEU A 83 -20.26 3.45 4.63
C LEU A 83 -19.14 2.84 5.49
N PRO A 84 -19.37 1.75 6.26
CA PRO A 84 -18.32 1.15 7.07
C PRO A 84 -17.18 0.57 6.24
N ALA A 85 -17.50 -0.05 5.09
CA ALA A 85 -16.51 -0.62 4.20
C ALA A 85 -15.63 0.47 3.56
N LEU A 86 -16.26 1.54 3.07
CA LEU A 86 -15.56 2.69 2.48
C LEU A 86 -14.65 3.38 3.49
N LYS A 87 -15.14 3.58 4.72
CA LYS A 87 -14.33 4.12 5.82
C LYS A 87 -13.16 3.21 6.17
N ALA A 88 -13.37 1.90 6.23
CA ALA A 88 -12.31 0.94 6.52
C ALA A 88 -11.22 0.93 5.43
N GLU A 89 -11.61 1.02 4.15
CA GLU A 89 -10.65 1.12 3.05
C GLU A 89 -9.83 2.42 3.13
N LEU A 90 -10.49 3.56 3.37
CA LEU A 90 -9.83 4.86 3.56
C LEU A 90 -8.81 4.82 4.69
N ASP A 91 -9.19 4.25 5.84
CA ASP A 91 -8.31 4.16 7.01
C ASP A 91 -7.15 3.17 6.76
N ALA A 92 -7.36 2.10 5.98
CA ALA A 92 -6.30 1.18 5.55
C ALA A 92 -5.25 1.87 4.65
N TYR A 93 -5.68 2.66 3.65
CA TYR A 93 -4.75 3.42 2.82
C TYR A 93 -4.01 4.51 3.59
N ARG A 94 -4.67 5.15 4.57
CA ARG A 94 -4.00 6.10 5.47
C ARG A 94 -2.91 5.43 6.29
N LEU A 95 -3.19 4.27 6.87
CA LEU A 95 -2.19 3.47 7.59
C LEU A 95 -1.01 3.11 6.67
N TYR A 96 -1.30 2.59 5.47
CA TYR A 96 -0.29 2.25 4.48
C TYR A 96 0.62 3.44 4.14
N ARG A 97 0.05 4.63 3.91
CA ARG A 97 0.82 5.86 3.64
C ARG A 97 1.69 6.29 4.83
N VAL A 98 1.21 6.12 6.07
CA VAL A 98 2.01 6.38 7.27
C VAL A 98 3.17 5.40 7.37
N GLN A 99 2.94 4.11 7.11
CA GLN A 99 4.00 3.10 7.11
C GLN A 99 5.07 3.40 6.05
N LEU A 100 4.68 3.85 4.86
CA LEU A 100 5.62 4.30 3.83
C LEU A 100 6.48 5.49 4.28
N ALA A 101 5.88 6.44 5.01
CA ALA A 101 6.58 7.61 5.52
C ALA A 101 7.60 7.28 6.62
N GLN A 102 7.47 6.12 7.26
CA GLN A 102 8.31 5.66 8.38
C GLN A 102 9.30 4.55 7.98
N LEU A 103 9.53 4.34 6.67
CA LEU A 103 10.45 3.32 6.18
C LEU A 103 11.89 3.52 6.70
N ASP A 104 12.31 4.75 6.85
CA ASP A 104 13.64 5.14 7.36
C ASP A 104 13.86 4.78 8.83
N ALA A 105 12.79 4.53 9.59
CA ALA A 105 12.88 4.03 10.96
C ALA A 105 13.04 2.50 11.03
N GLN A 106 12.95 1.77 9.91
CA GLN A 106 13.10 0.33 9.91
C GLN A 106 14.58 -0.10 10.00
N PRO A 107 14.89 -1.17 10.76
CA PRO A 107 16.22 -1.75 10.75
C PRO A 107 16.63 -2.18 9.34
N GLY A 108 17.87 -1.87 8.96
CA GLY A 108 18.45 -2.24 7.66
C GLY A 108 18.07 -1.32 6.50
N PHE A 109 17.28 -0.26 6.74
CA PHE A 109 17.08 0.77 5.72
C PHE A 109 18.40 1.47 5.36
N PRO A 110 18.71 1.73 4.07
CA PRO A 110 17.90 1.46 2.88
C PRO A 110 18.17 0.10 2.20
N GLU A 111 19.17 -0.67 2.65
CA GLU A 111 19.68 -1.84 1.93
C GLU A 111 18.82 -3.11 2.09
N SER A 112 18.20 -3.29 3.26
CA SER A 112 17.47 -4.50 3.63
C SER A 112 16.33 -4.18 4.60
N PHE A 113 15.17 -3.85 4.05
CA PHE A 113 13.94 -3.59 4.82
C PHE A 113 12.72 -4.22 4.13
N VAL A 114 11.58 -4.24 4.82
CA VAL A 114 10.34 -4.79 4.28
C VAL A 114 9.41 -3.66 3.86
N TRP A 115 9.02 -3.68 2.58
CA TRP A 115 8.01 -2.76 2.07
C TRP A 115 6.64 -3.05 2.71
N PRO A 116 5.92 -2.02 3.19
CA PRO A 116 4.54 -2.15 3.58
C PRO A 116 3.70 -2.72 2.44
N VAL A 117 2.72 -3.55 2.76
CA VAL A 117 1.83 -4.14 1.77
C VAL A 117 0.64 -3.19 1.54
N PRO A 118 0.32 -2.81 0.29
CA PRO A 118 -0.84 -1.98 0.01
C PRO A 118 -2.15 -2.72 0.36
N PRO A 119 -3.24 -2.00 0.68
CA PRO A 119 -4.55 -2.61 0.84
C PRO A 119 -4.98 -3.42 -0.40
N ALA A 120 -5.69 -4.52 -0.19
CA ALA A 120 -6.16 -5.38 -1.28
C ALA A 120 -7.10 -4.63 -2.25
N SER A 121 -7.05 -5.03 -3.53
CA SER A 121 -7.95 -4.55 -4.58
C SER A 121 -8.57 -5.77 -5.30
N PRO A 122 -9.88 -6.06 -5.11
CA PRO A 122 -10.86 -5.29 -4.34
C PRO A 122 -10.63 -5.38 -2.82
N PHE A 123 -11.01 -4.33 -2.10
CA PHE A 123 -10.91 -4.28 -0.64
C PHE A 123 -11.96 -5.21 0.00
N VAL A 124 -11.52 -6.08 0.91
CA VAL A 124 -12.41 -7.01 1.61
C VAL A 124 -12.68 -6.49 3.00
N TYR A 125 -13.88 -5.95 3.21
CA TYR A 125 -14.34 -5.52 4.52
C TYR A 125 -15.00 -6.69 5.27
N VAL A 126 -14.41 -7.10 6.39
CA VAL A 126 -15.03 -8.03 7.33
C VAL A 126 -15.69 -7.21 8.43
N LYS A 127 -17.02 -7.16 8.45
CA LYS A 127 -17.78 -6.48 9.50
C LYS A 127 -17.41 -7.11 10.86
N PRO A 128 -16.97 -6.33 11.86
CA PRO A 128 -16.71 -6.87 13.19
C PRO A 128 -17.98 -7.55 13.72
N ILE A 129 -17.84 -8.81 14.14
CA ILE A 129 -18.93 -9.53 14.79
C ILE A 129 -19.21 -8.80 16.10
N GLU A 130 -20.42 -8.29 16.30
CA GLU A 130 -20.87 -7.86 17.63
C GLU A 130 -20.77 -9.08 18.54
N GLN A 131 -19.72 -9.13 19.35
CA GLN A 131 -19.66 -10.11 20.42
C GLN A 131 -20.82 -9.77 21.36
N PRO A 132 -21.77 -10.70 21.59
CA PRO A 132 -22.79 -10.46 22.61
C PRO A 132 -22.03 -10.16 23.90
N THR A 133 -22.39 -9.06 24.55
CA THR A 133 -21.85 -8.68 25.86
C THR A 133 -21.83 -9.93 26.74
N PRO A 134 -20.71 -10.27 27.39
CA PRO A 134 -20.66 -11.44 28.25
C PRO A 134 -21.83 -11.32 29.23
N PHE A 135 -22.70 -12.33 29.26
CA PHE A 135 -23.78 -12.42 30.22
C PHE A 135 -23.18 -12.15 31.60
N THR A 136 -23.52 -11.01 32.19
CA THR A 136 -23.23 -10.73 33.60
C THR A 136 -24.10 -11.70 34.38
N GLY A 137 -23.58 -12.90 34.61
CA GLY A 137 -24.20 -13.88 35.49
C GLY A 137 -24.46 -13.21 36.82
N VAL A 138 -25.70 -13.25 37.28
CA VAL A 138 -26.09 -12.78 38.61
C VAL A 138 -25.21 -13.50 39.62
N SER A 139 -24.53 -12.74 40.48
CA SER A 139 -23.60 -13.27 41.48
C SER A 139 -24.31 -14.27 42.39
N ALA A 140 -23.63 -15.35 42.77
CA ALA A 140 -24.17 -16.45 43.58
C ALA A 140 -24.58 -16.07 45.02
N ASP A 141 -24.47 -14.79 45.39
CA ASP A 141 -24.81 -14.25 46.71
C ASP A 141 -26.27 -13.76 46.85
N GLU A 142 -27.10 -13.91 45.81
CA GLU A 142 -28.52 -13.51 45.83
C GLU A 142 -29.51 -14.68 46.10
N LEU A 143 -29.06 -15.77 46.74
CA LEU A 143 -30.00 -16.78 47.27
C LEU A 143 -30.36 -16.48 48.74
N PRO A 144 -31.64 -16.24 49.08
CA PRO A 144 -32.06 -16.11 50.47
C PRO A 144 -31.94 -17.46 51.19
N LYS A 145 -31.44 -17.43 52.43
CA LYS A 145 -31.44 -18.57 53.36
C LYS A 145 -32.83 -18.86 53.90
#